data_AF-A0A5J4LFS8-F1
#
_entry.id   AF-A0A5J4LFS8-F1
#
_cell.length_a   1.000
_cell.length_b   1.000
_cell.length_c   1.000
_cell.angle_alpha   90.00
_cell.angle_beta   90.00
_cell.angle_gamma   90.00
#
_symmetry.space_group_name_H-M   'P 1'
#
loop_
_entity.id
_entity.type
_entity.pdbx_description
1 polymer ?
#
loop_
_entity_poly.entity_id
_entity_poly.type
_entity_poly.pdbx_seq_one_letter_code
_entity_poly.pdbx_strand_id
1 'polypeptide(L)'
;MEREHTGTDRQVPARYEPGEGCVTQVVRIPVRIVVLVLVVPVRLVWDALTAAGRAVDRSVLRPLGRGLARLWHTLVVRPVAWAWRTLVVVPVAWAWRTLVVLPLGWTWRTLVLAPLGWLWRAVLAPAGRGTGRAAAWLVRYLLVVPVRWLYAQVFTPLGHGLSWLLRGLGAALLWLGGAVFVRPWVALWRYVLVPVGRAAGAALVWLARHLVVVPAQWLYAHVLAPCGRGIAWLVRGTGTVLAALVRWLVIVPLVTLWRYVLAPAGRLLAAVVTVVVRETGAALGHCWRAAGIVSRAVGRFLAAVLRWLVVEPLRRTYRTVLTPLGHGIRDGVWRPVRQALRSARETVRQTRGEIRRALFGAPEEPRRVPAARPRREPRAPGTRTLGSSTTALTKD
;
A
#
# COMPACT_ATOMS: atom_id res chain seq x y z
N MET A 1 -31.72 -53.01 36.22
CA MET A 1 -31.33 -51.63 36.57
C MET A 1 -30.44 -51.74 37.79
N GLU A 2 -29.11 -51.59 37.67
CA GLU A 2 -28.37 -50.31 37.69
C GLU A 2 -28.56 -49.57 39.03
N ARG A 3 -27.56 -49.18 39.85
CA ARG A 3 -26.11 -48.92 39.73
C ARG A 3 -25.48 -49.11 41.13
N GLU A 4 -24.35 -49.78 41.31
CA GLU A 4 -22.97 -49.26 41.22
C GLU A 4 -22.72 -47.92 41.93
N HIS A 5 -22.11 -47.97 43.12
CA HIS A 5 -21.16 -46.96 43.56
C HIS A 5 -19.98 -47.60 44.30
N THR A 6 -18.81 -47.16 43.85
CA THR A 6 -17.45 -47.64 44.08
C THR A 6 -16.88 -47.20 45.42
N GLY A 7 -16.47 -48.16 46.24
CA GLY A 7 -15.55 -47.95 47.36
C GLY A 7 -14.36 -48.89 47.21
N THR A 8 -13.37 -48.50 46.42
CA THR A 8 -12.13 -49.26 46.25
C THR A 8 -11.23 -48.98 47.45
N ASP A 9 -11.49 -49.62 48.58
CA ASP A 9 -10.58 -49.60 49.71
C ASP A 9 -9.49 -50.64 49.44
N ARG A 10 -8.35 -50.17 48.87
CA ARG A 10 -7.15 -50.99 48.78
C ARG A 10 -6.64 -51.22 50.20
N GLN A 11 -6.94 -52.40 50.74
CA GLN A 11 -6.21 -52.95 51.87
C GLN A 11 -4.73 -52.96 51.54
N VAL A 12 -3.99 -52.06 52.19
CA VAL A 12 -2.54 -52.04 52.23
C VAL A 12 -2.11 -53.30 52.98
N PRO A 13 -1.14 -54.10 52.47
CA PRO A 13 -0.65 -55.25 53.22
C PRO A 13 -0.07 -54.78 54.55
N ALA A 14 -0.47 -55.46 55.63
CA ALA A 14 0.03 -55.24 56.97
C ALA A 14 1.56 -55.15 56.92
N ARG A 15 2.09 -53.97 57.27
CA ARG A 15 3.52 -53.82 57.47
C ARG A 15 3.91 -54.72 58.63
N TYR A 16 4.82 -55.63 58.33
CA TYR A 16 5.63 -56.38 59.26
C TYR A 16 6.09 -55.44 60.38
N GLU A 17 5.57 -55.60 61.60
CA GLU A 17 6.16 -55.01 62.78
C GLU A 17 7.38 -55.86 63.14
N PRO A 18 8.61 -55.38 62.92
CA PRO A 18 9.77 -56.05 63.50
C PRO A 18 9.70 -55.75 64.98
N GLY A 19 9.49 -56.79 65.79
CA GLY A 19 9.35 -56.67 67.24
C GLY A 19 10.28 -55.61 67.82
N GLU A 20 9.68 -54.58 68.41
CA GLU A 20 10.35 -53.55 69.19
C GLU A 20 10.93 -54.20 70.45
N GLY A 21 12.05 -54.90 70.29
CA GLY A 21 12.90 -55.29 71.40
C GLY A 21 13.54 -54.02 71.94
N CYS A 22 13.36 -53.76 73.23
CA CYS A 22 13.93 -52.65 74.00
C CYS A 22 15.42 -52.33 73.65
N VAL A 23 16.17 -53.32 73.15
CA VAL A 23 17.55 -53.21 72.67
C VAL A 23 17.72 -52.30 71.44
N THR A 24 16.84 -52.32 70.43
CA THR A 24 16.97 -51.43 69.26
C THR A 24 16.60 -49.98 69.57
N GLN A 25 15.68 -49.75 70.52
CA GLN A 25 15.33 -48.42 71.02
C GLN A 25 16.45 -47.84 71.88
N VAL A 26 17.03 -48.63 72.79
CA VAL A 26 18.16 -48.21 73.64
C VAL A 26 19.43 -47.96 72.83
N VAL A 27 19.67 -48.68 71.72
CA VAL A 27 20.80 -48.39 70.82
C VAL A 27 20.50 -47.22 69.87
N ARG A 28 19.24 -47.01 69.46
CA ARG A 28 18.88 -45.86 68.60
C ARG A 28 18.95 -44.53 69.33
N ILE A 29 18.59 -44.45 70.61
CA ILE A 29 18.63 -43.19 71.36
C ILE A 29 20.03 -42.55 71.34
N PRO A 30 21.14 -43.23 71.72
CA PRO A 30 22.48 -42.64 71.68
C PRO A 30 22.94 -42.39 70.24
N VAL A 31 22.65 -43.29 69.29
CA VAL A 31 22.98 -43.04 67.87
C VAL A 31 22.27 -41.80 67.34
N ARG A 32 20.99 -41.60 67.68
CA ARG A 32 20.21 -40.45 67.25
C ARG A 32 20.68 -39.17 67.96
N ILE A 33 21.11 -39.25 69.23
CA ILE A 33 21.74 -38.14 69.94
C ILE A 33 23.09 -37.79 69.29
N VAL A 34 23.95 -38.75 68.97
CA VAL A 34 25.23 -38.52 68.29
C VAL A 34 25.00 -37.93 66.90
N VAL A 35 24.09 -38.50 66.11
CA VAL A 35 23.70 -37.96 64.81
C VAL A 35 23.14 -36.55 64.95
N LEU A 36 22.33 -36.25 65.97
CA LEU A 36 21.75 -34.93 66.13
C LEU A 36 22.80 -33.92 66.61
N VAL A 37 23.66 -34.29 67.56
CA VAL A 37 24.76 -33.46 68.07
C VAL A 37 25.84 -33.22 67.01
N LEU A 38 26.02 -34.11 66.04
CA LEU A 38 27.12 -34.02 65.07
C LEU A 38 26.63 -33.59 63.68
N VAL A 39 25.53 -34.17 63.18
CA VAL A 39 24.97 -33.86 61.86
C VAL A 39 24.18 -32.56 61.85
N VAL A 40 23.45 -32.20 62.92
CA VAL A 40 22.71 -30.93 62.94
C VAL A 40 23.65 -29.72 62.90
N PRO A 41 24.72 -29.61 63.71
CA PRO A 41 25.62 -28.46 63.59
C PRO A 41 26.37 -28.46 62.25
N VAL A 42 26.76 -29.62 61.72
CA VAL A 42 27.34 -29.69 60.37
C VAL A 42 26.35 -29.19 59.31
N ARG A 43 25.07 -29.57 59.40
CA ARG A 43 24.02 -29.04 58.51
C ARG A 43 23.77 -27.55 58.72
N LEU A 44 23.81 -27.07 59.95
CA LEU A 44 23.62 -25.66 60.26
C LEU A 44 24.76 -24.82 59.68
N VAL A 45 25.99 -25.32 59.80
CA VAL A 45 27.19 -24.72 59.19
C VAL A 45 27.07 -24.74 57.67
N TRP A 46 26.57 -25.83 57.08
CA TRP A 46 26.35 -25.92 55.64
C TRP A 46 25.25 -24.96 55.14
N ASP A 47 24.13 -24.86 55.85
CA ASP A 47 23.05 -23.93 55.53
C ASP A 47 23.49 -22.48 55.73
N ALA A 48 24.29 -22.19 56.75
CA ALA A 48 24.92 -20.89 56.96
C ALA A 48 25.91 -20.54 55.83
N LEU A 49 26.73 -21.50 55.37
CA LEU A 49 27.65 -21.32 54.25
C LEU A 49 26.92 -21.09 52.92
N THR A 50 25.85 -21.85 52.63
CA THR A 50 25.06 -21.63 51.41
C THR A 50 24.24 -20.35 51.48
N ALA A 51 23.81 -19.92 52.67
CA ALA A 51 23.16 -18.63 52.88
C ALA A 51 24.16 -17.48 52.70
N ALA A 52 25.37 -17.59 53.24
CA ALA A 52 26.46 -16.64 53.05
C ALA A 52 26.86 -16.57 51.56
N GLY A 53 27.02 -17.71 50.88
CA GLY A 53 27.29 -17.76 49.45
C GLY A 53 26.19 -17.08 48.60
N ARG A 54 24.92 -17.32 48.93
CA ARG A 54 23.78 -16.64 48.28
C ARG A 54 23.71 -15.16 48.61
N ALA A 55 24.10 -14.75 49.81
CA ALA A 55 24.18 -13.35 50.20
C ALA A 55 25.28 -12.64 49.41
N VAL A 56 26.48 -13.22 49.31
CA VAL A 56 27.61 -12.71 48.51
C VAL A 56 27.25 -12.62 47.03
N ASP A 57 26.57 -13.63 46.48
CA ASP A 57 26.14 -13.62 45.08
C ASP A 57 25.18 -12.46 44.77
N ARG A 58 24.22 -12.21 45.67
CA ARG A 58 23.25 -11.12 45.49
C ARG A 58 23.84 -9.73 45.75
N SER A 59 24.72 -9.60 46.73
CA SER A 59 25.22 -8.30 47.19
C SER A 59 26.48 -7.83 46.47
N VAL A 60 27.31 -8.74 45.95
CA VAL A 60 28.60 -8.39 45.35
C VAL A 60 28.67 -8.83 43.88
N LEU A 61 28.39 -10.11 43.58
CA LEU A 61 28.56 -10.64 42.23
C LEU A 61 27.53 -10.10 41.24
N ARG A 62 26.25 -9.98 41.62
CA ARG A 62 25.21 -9.38 40.77
C ARG A 62 25.44 -7.90 40.45
N PRO A 63 25.73 -7.00 41.41
CA PRO A 63 26.01 -5.60 41.08
C PRO A 63 27.30 -5.42 40.29
N LEU A 64 28.37 -6.18 40.60
CA LEU A 64 29.60 -6.16 39.80
C LEU A 64 29.36 -6.68 38.38
N GLY A 65 28.62 -7.78 38.21
CA GLY A 65 28.28 -8.32 36.90
C GLY A 65 27.49 -7.32 36.04
N ARG A 66 26.55 -6.57 36.64
CA ARG A 66 25.83 -5.51 35.92
C ARG A 66 26.70 -4.29 35.64
N GLY A 67 27.60 -3.92 36.55
CA GLY A 67 28.57 -2.85 36.35
C GLY A 67 29.52 -3.16 35.20
N LEU A 68 30.07 -4.38 35.18
CA LEU A 68 30.97 -4.87 34.15
C LEU A 68 30.26 -5.02 32.80
N ALA A 69 29.02 -5.52 32.79
CA ALA A 69 28.21 -5.60 31.57
C ALA A 69 27.90 -4.21 31.01
N ARG A 70 27.57 -3.22 31.86
CA ARG A 70 27.38 -1.83 31.43
C ARG A 70 28.68 -1.24 30.88
N LEU A 71 29.78 -1.39 31.61
CA LEU A 71 31.11 -0.93 31.18
C LEU A 71 31.48 -1.52 29.82
N TRP A 72 31.38 -2.85 29.66
CA TRP A 72 31.60 -3.54 28.39
C TRP A 72 30.71 -3.00 27.27
N HIS A 73 29.42 -2.84 27.54
CA HIS A 73 28.47 -2.36 26.55
C HIS A 73 28.73 -0.90 26.14
N THR A 74 29.23 -0.06 27.06
CA THR A 74 29.58 1.33 26.77
C THR A 74 30.96 1.51 26.16
N LEU A 75 31.97 0.75 26.62
CA LEU A 75 33.37 0.90 26.19
C LEU A 75 33.70 0.10 24.94
N VAL A 76 32.97 -0.98 24.66
CA VAL A 76 33.28 -1.86 23.53
C VAL A 76 32.13 -1.86 22.53
N VAL A 77 30.93 -2.21 22.97
CA VAL A 77 29.80 -2.38 22.03
C VAL A 77 29.40 -1.07 21.37
N ARG A 78 29.31 0.04 22.11
CA ARG A 78 28.97 1.36 21.54
C ARG A 78 30.02 1.88 20.54
N PRO A 79 31.33 1.93 20.85
CA PRO A 79 32.31 2.41 19.89
C PRO A 79 32.49 1.46 18.71
N VAL A 80 32.40 0.14 18.91
CA VAL A 80 32.43 -0.83 17.81
C VAL A 80 31.20 -0.68 16.91
N ALA A 81 30.00 -0.51 17.48
CA ALA A 81 28.79 -0.27 16.68
C ALA A 81 28.84 1.08 15.95
N TRP A 82 29.38 2.12 16.58
CA TRP A 82 29.60 3.40 15.93
C TRP A 82 30.59 3.26 14.77
N ALA A 83 31.75 2.65 15.03
CA ALA A 83 32.80 2.41 14.03
C ALA A 83 32.30 1.55 12.87
N TRP A 84 31.58 0.45 13.14
CA TRP A 84 30.96 -0.36 12.09
C TRP A 84 29.97 0.46 11.25
N ARG A 85 29.15 1.27 11.91
CA ARG A 85 28.14 2.08 11.23
C ARG A 85 28.77 3.19 10.39
N THR A 86 29.82 3.85 10.86
CA THR A 86 30.52 4.90 10.10
C THR A 86 31.48 4.35 9.06
N LEU A 87 32.25 3.31 9.35
CA LEU A 87 33.27 2.76 8.44
C LEU A 87 32.71 1.77 7.41
N VAL A 88 31.60 1.10 7.69
CA VAL A 88 31.05 0.08 6.78
C VAL A 88 29.70 0.52 6.27
N VAL A 89 28.74 0.79 7.15
CA VAL A 89 27.35 1.03 6.73
C VAL A 89 27.20 2.32 5.94
N VAL A 90 27.83 3.42 6.37
CA VAL A 90 27.78 4.70 5.66
C VAL A 90 28.42 4.63 4.27
N PRO A 91 29.66 4.13 4.08
CA PRO A 91 30.25 4.05 2.76
C PRO A 91 29.55 3.03 1.87
N VAL A 92 29.07 1.89 2.40
CA VAL A 92 28.29 0.93 1.63
C VAL A 92 26.94 1.52 1.19
N ALA A 93 26.24 2.24 2.07
CA ALA A 93 24.98 2.90 1.71
C ALA A 93 25.21 4.02 0.69
N TRP A 94 26.30 4.78 0.84
CA TRP A 94 26.69 5.80 -0.13
C TRP A 94 27.02 5.17 -1.48
N ALA A 95 27.85 4.12 -1.50
CA ALA A 95 28.23 3.37 -2.70
C ALA A 95 27.02 2.73 -3.39
N TRP A 96 26.10 2.11 -2.65
CA TRP A 96 24.85 1.59 -3.20
C TRP A 96 24.01 2.71 -3.84
N ARG A 97 23.90 3.85 -3.16
CA ARG A 97 23.13 4.98 -3.66
C ARG A 97 23.75 5.58 -4.93
N THR A 98 25.08 5.69 -5.00
CA THR A 98 25.80 6.26 -6.14
C THR A 98 25.96 5.28 -7.30
N LEU A 99 26.27 4.02 -7.04
CA LEU A 99 26.54 3.01 -8.07
C LEU A 99 25.30 2.27 -8.56
N VAL A 100 24.23 2.22 -7.77
CA VAL A 100 23.01 1.47 -8.15
C VAL A 100 21.84 2.42 -8.33
N VAL A 101 21.49 3.19 -7.30
CA VAL A 101 20.24 3.98 -7.32
C VAL A 101 20.31 5.14 -8.33
N LEU A 102 21.45 5.84 -8.38
CA LEU A 102 21.67 6.95 -9.32
C LEU A 102 21.64 6.52 -10.80
N PRO A 103 22.41 5.50 -11.23
CA PRO A 103 22.35 5.05 -12.62
C PRO A 103 21.01 4.38 -12.94
N LEU A 104 20.40 3.64 -12.02
CA LEU A 104 19.08 3.04 -12.23
C LEU A 104 17.98 4.10 -12.39
N GLY A 105 18.06 5.19 -11.61
CA GLY A 105 17.15 6.32 -11.74
C GLY A 105 17.36 7.08 -13.06
N TRP A 106 18.61 7.20 -13.50
CA TRP A 106 18.94 7.79 -14.79
C TRP A 106 18.44 6.93 -15.95
N THR A 107 18.71 5.62 -15.93
CA THR A 107 18.23 4.68 -16.96
C THR A 107 16.72 4.61 -17.00
N TRP A 108 16.02 4.60 -15.86
CA TRP A 108 14.55 4.69 -15.86
C TRP A 108 14.05 6.00 -16.49
N ARG A 109 14.68 7.13 -16.16
CA ARG A 109 14.32 8.43 -16.76
C ARG A 109 14.56 8.45 -18.27
N THR A 110 15.68 7.92 -18.74
CA THR A 110 16.03 7.93 -20.16
C THR A 110 15.30 6.87 -20.97
N LEU A 111 15.12 5.64 -20.45
CA LEU A 111 14.42 4.57 -21.16
C LEU A 111 12.90 4.65 -21.07
N VAL A 112 12.33 5.23 -20.02
CA VAL A 112 10.86 5.19 -19.82
C VAL A 112 10.26 6.58 -19.94
N LEU A 113 10.76 7.53 -19.16
CA LEU A 113 10.13 8.87 -19.12
C LEU A 113 10.44 9.71 -20.36
N ALA A 114 11.65 9.59 -20.94
CA ALA A 114 12.00 10.31 -22.16
C ALA A 114 11.19 9.84 -23.39
N PRO A 115 11.06 8.54 -23.70
CA PRO A 115 10.23 8.10 -24.81
C PRO A 115 8.74 8.30 -24.53
N LEU A 116 8.27 8.19 -23.29
CA LEU A 116 6.89 8.50 -22.95
C LEU A 116 6.58 9.99 -23.15
N GLY A 117 7.50 10.87 -22.74
CA GLY A 117 7.39 12.31 -22.97
C GLY A 117 7.52 12.69 -24.45
N TRP A 118 8.32 11.94 -25.22
CA TRP A 118 8.39 12.07 -26.67
C TRP A 118 7.09 11.61 -27.33
N LEU A 119 6.55 10.45 -26.96
CA LEU A 119 5.28 9.90 -27.46
C LEU A 119 4.12 10.86 -27.19
N TRP A 120 4.07 11.45 -25.99
CA TRP A 120 3.09 12.48 -25.66
C TRP A 120 3.18 13.70 -26.60
N ARG A 121 4.40 14.20 -26.85
CA ARG A 121 4.66 15.37 -27.70
C ARG A 121 4.50 15.08 -29.19
N ALA A 122 4.89 13.90 -29.64
CA ALA A 122 4.93 13.50 -31.04
C ALA A 122 3.62 12.89 -31.53
N VAL A 123 2.82 12.30 -30.64
CA VAL A 123 1.58 11.59 -31.02
C VAL A 123 0.34 12.24 -30.41
N LEU A 124 0.27 12.38 -29.08
CA LEU A 124 -0.95 12.90 -28.43
C LEU A 124 -1.18 14.39 -28.68
N ALA A 125 -0.15 15.23 -28.62
CA ALA A 125 -0.28 16.65 -28.86
C ALA A 125 -0.68 17.02 -30.31
N PRO A 126 -0.15 16.39 -31.38
CA PRO A 126 -0.65 16.61 -32.72
C PRO A 126 -2.01 15.94 -32.97
N ALA A 127 -2.28 14.76 -32.39
CA ALA A 127 -3.59 14.12 -32.50
C ALA A 127 -4.70 14.99 -31.90
N GLY A 128 -4.50 15.57 -30.72
CA GLY A 128 -5.45 16.50 -30.10
C GLY A 128 -5.65 17.81 -30.87
N ARG A 129 -4.61 18.30 -31.55
CA ARG A 129 -4.71 19.47 -32.44
C ARG A 129 -5.38 19.14 -33.77
N GLY A 130 -5.25 17.91 -34.26
CA GLY A 130 -5.94 17.41 -35.46
C GLY A 130 -7.45 17.30 -35.23
N THR A 131 -7.86 16.70 -34.12
CA THR A 131 -9.28 16.56 -33.76
C THR A 131 -9.95 17.91 -33.48
N GLY A 132 -9.24 18.84 -32.82
CA GLY A 132 -9.75 20.21 -32.60
C GLY A 132 -9.97 20.98 -33.91
N ARG A 133 -9.09 20.81 -34.91
CA ARG A 133 -9.27 21.42 -36.24
C ARG A 133 -10.39 20.76 -37.03
N ALA A 134 -10.54 19.43 -36.94
CA ALA A 134 -11.64 18.71 -37.58
C ALA A 134 -13.00 19.13 -37.00
N ALA A 135 -13.11 19.27 -35.67
CA ALA A 135 -14.30 19.77 -35.01
C ALA A 135 -14.61 21.23 -35.40
N ALA A 136 -13.60 22.10 -35.43
CA ALA A 136 -13.77 23.48 -35.86
C ALA A 136 -14.16 23.60 -37.34
N TRP A 137 -13.65 22.72 -38.21
CA TRP A 137 -14.03 22.63 -39.62
C TRP A 137 -15.48 22.19 -39.77
N LEU A 138 -15.90 21.15 -39.04
CA LEU A 138 -17.29 20.68 -38.98
C LEU A 138 -18.24 21.79 -38.55
N VAL A 139 -17.94 22.50 -37.45
CA VAL A 139 -18.77 23.63 -37.01
C VAL A 139 -18.86 24.72 -38.07
N ARG A 140 -17.73 25.07 -38.69
CA ARG A 140 -17.70 26.14 -39.69
C ARG A 140 -18.50 25.78 -40.94
N TYR A 141 -18.37 24.55 -41.44
CA TYR A 141 -19.07 24.12 -42.65
C TYR A 141 -20.54 23.73 -42.40
N LEU A 142 -20.83 23.12 -41.25
CA LEU A 142 -22.17 22.59 -40.96
C LEU A 142 -23.10 23.64 -40.36
N LEU A 143 -22.58 24.62 -39.62
CA LEU A 143 -23.39 25.67 -38.98
C LEU A 143 -23.19 27.03 -39.65
N VAL A 144 -21.93 27.48 -39.80
CA VAL A 144 -21.67 28.86 -40.24
C VAL A 144 -21.95 29.07 -41.72
N VAL A 145 -21.57 28.12 -42.59
CA VAL A 145 -21.84 28.21 -44.03
C VAL A 145 -23.34 28.25 -44.35
N PRO A 146 -24.20 27.35 -43.82
CA PRO A 146 -25.64 27.42 -44.12
C PRO A 146 -26.31 28.66 -43.51
N VAL A 147 -25.91 29.09 -42.31
CA VAL A 147 -26.42 30.35 -41.72
C VAL A 147 -26.02 31.56 -42.57
N ARG A 148 -24.77 31.61 -43.04
CA ARG A 148 -24.30 32.70 -43.92
C ARG A 148 -24.97 32.65 -45.28
N TRP A 149 -25.23 31.45 -45.82
CA TRP A 149 -26.00 31.28 -47.06
C TRP A 149 -27.44 31.76 -46.87
N LEU A 150 -28.09 31.42 -45.76
CA LEU A 150 -29.45 31.88 -45.44
C LEU A 150 -29.52 33.40 -45.31
N TYR A 151 -28.54 34.01 -44.64
CA TYR A 151 -28.40 35.47 -44.57
C TYR A 151 -28.18 36.07 -45.97
N ALA A 152 -27.30 35.45 -46.77
CA ALA A 152 -26.99 35.93 -48.11
C ALA A 152 -28.18 35.81 -49.09
N GLN A 153 -28.95 34.72 -49.02
CA GLN A 153 -30.07 34.47 -49.93
C GLN A 153 -31.35 35.20 -49.50
N VAL A 154 -31.59 35.40 -48.20
CA VAL A 154 -32.86 35.99 -47.74
C VAL A 154 -32.74 37.48 -47.43
N PHE A 155 -31.69 37.91 -46.73
CA PHE A 155 -31.54 39.32 -46.33
C PHE A 155 -30.94 40.20 -47.43
N THR A 156 -30.04 39.66 -48.25
CA THR A 156 -29.38 40.42 -49.32
C THR A 156 -30.32 40.85 -50.46
N PRO A 157 -31.27 40.05 -50.97
CA PRO A 157 -32.19 40.52 -52.01
C PRO A 157 -33.17 41.58 -51.48
N LEU A 158 -33.58 41.49 -50.21
CA LEU A 158 -34.41 42.51 -49.57
C LEU A 158 -33.67 43.85 -49.45
N GLY A 159 -32.38 43.83 -49.11
CA GLY A 159 -31.55 45.04 -49.11
C GLY A 159 -31.25 45.59 -50.50
N HIS A 160 -31.04 44.71 -51.50
CA HIS A 160 -30.73 45.14 -52.86
C HIS A 160 -31.94 45.74 -53.58
N GLY A 161 -33.15 45.19 -53.42
CA GLY A 161 -34.36 45.72 -54.04
C GLY A 161 -34.69 47.15 -53.61
N LEU A 162 -34.57 47.45 -52.31
CA LEU A 162 -34.79 48.81 -51.78
C LEU A 162 -33.69 49.79 -52.23
N SER A 163 -32.43 49.32 -52.29
CA SER A 163 -31.31 50.14 -52.70
C SER A 163 -31.27 50.44 -54.21
N TRP A 164 -31.85 49.57 -55.04
CA TRP A 164 -31.91 49.75 -56.50
C TRP A 164 -32.89 50.86 -56.89
N LEU A 165 -34.04 50.93 -56.21
CA LEU A 165 -35.02 52.01 -56.37
C LEU A 165 -34.45 53.37 -55.94
N LEU A 166 -33.74 53.43 -54.82
CA LEU A 166 -33.12 54.66 -54.31
C LEU A 166 -31.91 55.11 -55.15
N ARG A 167 -31.09 54.18 -55.65
CA ARG A 167 -29.92 54.52 -56.49
C ARG A 167 -30.29 54.86 -57.93
N GLY A 168 -31.33 54.28 -58.50
CA GLY A 168 -31.80 54.62 -59.84
C GLY A 168 -32.21 56.10 -59.95
N LEU A 169 -32.88 56.62 -58.92
CA LEU A 169 -33.32 58.01 -58.86
C LEU A 169 -32.16 58.99 -58.59
N GLY A 170 -31.23 58.62 -57.70
CA GLY A 170 -30.05 59.44 -57.39
C GLY A 170 -29.00 59.47 -58.51
N ALA A 171 -28.81 58.36 -59.22
CA ALA A 171 -27.84 58.27 -60.32
C ALA A 171 -28.27 59.08 -61.54
N ALA A 172 -29.56 59.14 -61.87
CA ALA A 172 -30.07 59.97 -62.96
C ALA A 172 -29.81 61.48 -62.72
N LEU A 173 -29.96 61.93 -61.47
CA LEU A 173 -29.76 63.34 -61.10
C LEU A 173 -28.28 63.72 -61.00
N LEU A 174 -27.44 62.82 -60.45
CA LEU A 174 -26.00 63.03 -60.33
C LEU A 174 -25.24 62.88 -61.66
N TRP A 175 -25.74 62.07 -62.59
CA TRP A 175 -25.11 61.91 -63.90
C TRP A 175 -25.24 63.18 -64.75
N LEU A 176 -26.40 63.86 -64.70
CA LEU A 176 -26.60 65.14 -65.38
C LEU A 176 -25.72 66.25 -64.80
N GLY A 177 -25.58 66.34 -63.47
CA GLY A 177 -24.68 67.30 -62.83
C GLY A 177 -23.19 66.98 -63.00
N GLY A 178 -22.84 65.68 -62.95
CA GLY A 178 -21.45 65.22 -63.07
C GLY A 178 -20.90 65.30 -64.50
N ALA A 179 -21.75 65.10 -65.52
CA ALA A 179 -21.31 65.13 -66.90
C ALA A 179 -20.90 66.53 -67.37
N VAL A 180 -21.59 67.59 -66.92
CA VAL A 180 -21.36 68.97 -67.37
C VAL A 180 -20.28 69.68 -66.53
N PHE A 181 -20.22 69.44 -65.22
CA PHE A 181 -19.34 70.18 -64.32
C PHE A 181 -18.12 69.37 -63.86
N VAL A 182 -18.34 68.10 -63.51
CA VAL A 182 -17.31 67.27 -62.87
C VAL A 182 -16.33 66.69 -63.89
N ARG A 183 -16.79 66.24 -65.07
CA ARG A 183 -15.88 65.67 -66.09
C ARG A 183 -14.79 66.64 -66.59
N PRO A 184 -15.09 67.91 -66.96
CA PRO A 184 -14.03 68.84 -67.35
C PRO A 184 -13.11 69.20 -66.17
N TRP A 185 -13.64 69.37 -64.96
CA TRP A 185 -12.84 69.63 -63.76
C TRP A 185 -11.94 68.45 -63.37
N VAL A 186 -12.45 67.22 -63.45
CA VAL A 186 -11.68 66.00 -63.16
C VAL A 186 -10.61 65.75 -64.22
N ALA A 187 -10.88 66.08 -65.49
CA ALA A 187 -9.85 66.02 -66.53
C ALA A 187 -8.72 67.03 -66.24
N LEU A 188 -9.06 68.27 -65.89
CA LEU A 188 -8.08 69.29 -65.49
C LEU A 188 -7.28 68.86 -64.24
N TRP A 189 -7.97 68.30 -63.24
CA TRP A 189 -7.33 67.85 -62.01
C TRP A 189 -6.39 66.66 -62.25
N ARG A 190 -6.82 65.69 -63.07
CA ARG A 190 -6.10 64.43 -63.30
C ARG A 190 -4.93 64.57 -64.27
N TYR A 191 -5.01 65.49 -65.24
CA TYR A 191 -3.96 65.71 -66.22
C TYR A 191 -3.00 66.87 -65.89
N VAL A 192 -3.40 67.85 -65.06
CA VAL A 192 -2.54 69.00 -64.74
C VAL A 192 -2.17 69.04 -63.27
N LEU A 193 -3.14 69.07 -62.34
CA LEU A 193 -2.84 69.22 -60.92
C LEU A 193 -2.18 67.99 -60.30
N VAL A 194 -2.62 66.78 -60.67
CA VAL A 194 -2.08 65.54 -60.13
C VAL A 194 -0.62 65.30 -60.52
N PRO A 195 -0.19 65.45 -61.79
CA PRO A 195 1.23 65.30 -62.12
C PRO A 195 2.10 66.41 -61.51
N VAL A 196 1.61 67.65 -61.46
CA VAL A 196 2.34 68.77 -60.82
C VAL A 196 2.45 68.56 -59.31
N GLY A 197 1.37 68.14 -58.65
CA GLY A 197 1.37 67.84 -57.21
C GLY A 197 2.21 66.61 -56.85
N ARG A 198 2.25 65.59 -57.72
CA ARG A 198 3.14 64.43 -57.52
C ARG A 198 4.61 64.77 -57.76
N ALA A 199 4.93 65.61 -58.74
CA ALA A 199 6.29 66.08 -58.98
C ALA A 199 6.77 66.95 -57.80
N ALA A 200 5.95 67.90 -57.35
CA ALA A 200 6.25 68.75 -56.19
C ALA A 200 6.34 67.93 -54.88
N GLY A 201 5.43 66.98 -54.68
CA GLY A 201 5.44 66.08 -53.53
C GLY A 201 6.64 65.15 -53.52
N ALA A 202 7.04 64.60 -54.67
CA ALA A 202 8.25 63.79 -54.79
C ALA A 202 9.52 64.61 -54.53
N ALA A 203 9.58 65.84 -55.02
CA ALA A 203 10.69 66.76 -54.75
C ALA A 203 10.78 67.11 -53.26
N LEU A 204 9.64 67.40 -52.61
CA LEU A 204 9.60 67.70 -51.18
C LEU A 204 9.96 66.48 -50.32
N VAL A 205 9.49 65.28 -50.69
CA VAL A 205 9.84 64.03 -49.99
C VAL A 205 11.31 63.67 -50.21
N TRP A 206 11.85 63.89 -51.40
CA TRP A 206 13.27 63.68 -51.68
C TRP A 206 14.13 64.65 -50.85
N LEU A 207 13.76 65.93 -50.81
CA LEU A 207 14.44 66.95 -50.02
C LEU A 207 14.34 66.65 -48.52
N ALA A 208 13.16 66.29 -48.02
CA ALA A 208 12.98 65.90 -46.62
C ALA A 208 13.78 64.63 -46.26
N ARG A 209 13.84 63.64 -47.16
CA ARG A 209 14.64 62.44 -46.93
C ARG A 209 16.13 62.75 -46.89
N HIS A 210 16.66 63.49 -47.86
CA HIS A 210 18.08 63.81 -47.90
C HIS A 210 18.50 64.79 -46.80
N LEU A 211 17.68 65.81 -46.51
CA LEU A 211 18.06 66.89 -45.61
C LEU A 211 17.71 66.59 -44.14
N VAL A 212 16.71 65.76 -43.87
CA VAL A 212 16.27 65.45 -42.50
C VAL A 212 16.54 64.00 -42.16
N VAL A 213 16.10 63.05 -42.99
CA VAL A 213 16.15 61.62 -42.63
C VAL A 213 17.57 61.08 -42.65
N VAL A 214 18.37 61.39 -43.68
CA VAL A 214 19.76 60.93 -43.79
C VAL A 214 20.63 61.48 -42.64
N PRO A 215 20.64 62.78 -42.33
CA PRO A 215 21.41 63.29 -41.19
C PRO A 215 20.84 62.82 -39.85
N ALA A 216 19.53 62.67 -39.70
CA ALA A 216 18.94 62.11 -38.47
C ALA A 216 19.31 60.62 -38.28
N GLN A 217 19.36 59.83 -39.36
CA GLN A 217 19.83 58.43 -39.31
C GLN A 217 21.31 58.35 -39.00
N TRP A 218 22.12 59.26 -39.56
CA TRP A 218 23.55 59.33 -39.26
C TRP A 218 23.79 59.69 -37.79
N LEU A 219 23.06 60.68 -37.27
CA LEU A 219 23.07 61.08 -35.86
C LEU A 219 22.58 59.94 -34.96
N TYR A 220 21.54 59.22 -35.38
CA TYR A 220 21.04 58.05 -34.65
C TYR A 220 22.11 56.95 -34.57
N ALA A 221 22.73 56.61 -35.70
CA ALA A 221 23.70 55.52 -35.78
C ALA A 221 25.04 55.85 -35.09
N HIS A 222 25.54 57.08 -35.23
CA HIS A 222 26.86 57.47 -34.72
C HIS A 222 26.83 58.03 -33.30
N VAL A 223 25.69 58.56 -32.83
CA VAL A 223 25.61 59.19 -31.50
C VAL A 223 24.63 58.45 -30.58
N LEU A 224 23.39 58.23 -31.02
CA LEU A 224 22.36 57.63 -30.15
C LEU A 224 22.59 56.13 -29.90
N ALA A 225 22.98 55.37 -30.92
CA ALA A 225 23.22 53.94 -30.79
C ALA A 225 24.42 53.59 -29.89
N PRO A 226 25.59 54.27 -29.95
CA PRO A 226 26.66 54.05 -28.98
C PRO A 226 26.29 54.57 -27.59
N CYS A 227 25.62 55.72 -27.45
CA CYS A 227 25.15 56.22 -26.15
C CYS A 227 24.15 55.27 -25.49
N GLY A 228 23.18 54.74 -26.24
CA GLY A 228 22.21 53.75 -25.75
C GLY A 228 22.88 52.45 -25.31
N ARG A 229 23.89 51.97 -26.05
CA ARG A 229 24.69 50.80 -25.65
C ARG A 229 25.52 51.06 -24.40
N GLY A 230 26.11 52.25 -24.26
CA GLY A 230 26.87 52.66 -23.07
C GLY A 230 26.00 52.72 -21.81
N ILE A 231 24.82 53.35 -21.90
CA ILE A 231 23.86 53.43 -20.79
C ILE A 231 23.36 52.02 -20.42
N ALA A 232 23.01 51.20 -21.42
CA ALA A 232 22.58 49.82 -21.17
C ALA A 232 23.68 48.95 -20.54
N TRP A 233 24.96 49.23 -20.83
CA TRP A 233 26.09 48.55 -20.19
C TRP A 233 26.26 48.99 -18.74
N LEU A 234 26.14 50.29 -18.44
CA LEU A 234 26.21 50.83 -17.08
C LEU A 234 25.07 50.33 -16.20
N VAL A 235 23.83 50.30 -16.71
CA VAL A 235 22.65 49.79 -15.99
C VAL A 235 22.78 48.29 -15.71
N ARG A 236 23.28 47.51 -16.68
CA ARG A 236 23.52 46.08 -16.47
C ARG A 236 24.66 45.84 -15.49
N GLY A 237 25.75 46.60 -15.58
CA GLY A 237 26.87 46.54 -14.64
C GLY A 237 26.42 46.83 -13.21
N THR A 238 25.72 47.94 -13.00
CA THR A 238 25.16 48.29 -11.68
C THR A 238 24.13 47.27 -11.20
N GLY A 239 23.27 46.75 -12.08
CA GLY A 239 22.35 45.66 -11.75
C GLY A 239 23.06 44.40 -11.27
N THR A 240 24.16 44.00 -11.93
CA THR A 240 24.95 42.82 -11.50
C THR A 240 25.64 43.04 -10.15
N VAL A 241 26.17 44.24 -9.91
CA VAL A 241 26.83 44.59 -8.64
C VAL A 241 25.81 44.64 -7.51
N LEU A 242 24.64 45.26 -7.72
CA LEU A 242 23.56 45.31 -6.74
C LEU A 242 23.01 43.91 -6.44
N ALA A 243 22.82 43.08 -7.46
CA ALA A 243 22.38 41.70 -7.28
C ALA A 243 23.43 40.86 -6.52
N ALA A 244 24.72 41.07 -6.78
CA ALA A 244 25.80 40.42 -6.04
C ALA A 244 25.83 40.89 -4.57
N LEU A 245 25.67 42.19 -4.31
CA LEU A 245 25.56 42.76 -2.98
C LEU A 245 24.36 42.18 -2.21
N VAL A 246 23.17 42.16 -2.81
CA VAL A 246 21.97 41.56 -2.20
C VAL A 246 22.19 40.07 -1.94
N ARG A 247 22.80 39.36 -2.88
CA ARG A 247 23.09 37.93 -2.71
C ARG A 247 24.03 37.67 -1.54
N TRP A 248 25.10 38.44 -1.40
CA TRP A 248 26.05 38.26 -0.30
C TRP A 248 25.57 38.83 1.04
N LEU A 249 24.87 39.95 1.03
CA LEU A 249 24.43 40.66 2.24
C LEU A 249 23.14 40.11 2.83
N VAL A 250 22.27 39.53 2.00
CA VAL A 250 20.95 39.03 2.45
C VAL A 250 20.87 37.52 2.29
N ILE A 251 21.14 37.00 1.09
CA ILE A 251 20.87 35.59 0.80
C ILE A 251 21.85 34.68 1.53
N VAL A 252 23.15 34.97 1.48
CA VAL A 252 24.17 34.17 2.19
C VAL A 252 23.91 34.14 3.70
N PRO A 253 23.74 35.27 4.42
CA PRO A 253 23.48 35.24 5.85
C PRO A 253 22.14 34.57 6.19
N LEU A 254 21.10 34.78 5.38
CA LEU A 254 19.81 34.13 5.57
C LEU A 254 19.90 32.60 5.40
N VAL A 255 20.66 32.12 4.42
CA VAL A 255 20.89 30.69 4.20
C VAL A 255 21.75 30.08 5.31
N THR A 256 22.77 30.79 5.79
CA THR A 256 23.56 30.33 6.94
C THR A 256 22.70 30.33 8.21
N LEU A 257 21.87 31.35 8.44
CA LEU A 257 20.93 31.39 9.56
C LEU A 257 19.96 30.21 9.48
N TRP A 258 19.44 29.91 8.29
CA TRP A 258 18.56 28.76 8.09
C TRP A 258 19.26 27.42 8.37
N ARG A 259 20.49 27.22 7.86
CA ARG A 259 21.24 25.96 8.06
C ARG A 259 21.73 25.77 9.49
N TYR A 260 22.15 26.85 10.16
CA TYR A 260 22.75 26.77 11.50
C TYR A 260 21.76 27.00 12.64
N VAL A 261 20.61 27.64 12.40
CA VAL A 261 19.61 27.92 13.46
C VAL A 261 18.30 27.18 13.19
N LEU A 262 17.69 27.35 12.01
CA LEU A 262 16.39 26.72 11.74
C LEU A 262 16.47 25.21 11.55
N ALA A 263 17.49 24.69 10.87
CA ALA A 263 17.64 23.25 10.70
C ALA A 263 17.86 22.50 12.04
N PRO A 264 18.72 22.94 12.97
CA PRO A 264 18.79 22.32 14.29
C PRO A 264 17.52 22.56 15.13
N ALA A 265 16.91 23.75 15.09
CA ALA A 265 15.64 23.99 15.78
C ALA A 265 14.52 23.06 15.27
N GLY A 266 14.43 22.84 13.96
CA GLY A 266 13.50 21.90 13.35
C GLY A 266 13.77 20.45 13.74
N ARG A 267 15.05 20.05 13.90
CA ARG A 267 15.41 18.72 14.43
C ARG A 267 15.02 18.55 15.90
N LEU A 268 15.17 19.59 16.71
CA LEU A 268 14.74 19.58 18.12
C LEU A 268 13.22 19.51 18.22
N LEU A 269 12.49 20.31 17.43
CA LEU A 269 11.03 20.23 17.34
C LEU A 269 10.56 18.86 16.86
N ALA A 270 11.19 18.28 15.84
CA ALA A 270 10.86 16.93 15.39
C ALA A 270 11.15 15.87 16.47
N ALA A 271 12.23 16.01 17.24
CA ALA A 271 12.52 15.13 18.38
C ALA A 271 11.45 15.26 19.47
N VAL A 272 11.05 16.49 19.81
CA VAL A 272 9.97 16.75 20.78
C VAL A 272 8.65 16.16 20.28
N VAL A 273 8.26 16.43 19.03
CA VAL A 273 7.03 15.91 18.44
C VAL A 273 7.04 14.40 18.38
N THR A 274 8.15 13.76 17.99
CA THR A 274 8.25 12.30 17.96
C THR A 274 8.16 11.68 19.35
N VAL A 275 8.74 12.32 20.38
CA VAL A 275 8.56 11.89 21.78
C VAL A 275 7.09 12.02 22.20
N VAL A 276 6.44 13.15 21.91
CA VAL A 276 5.03 13.37 22.22
C VAL A 276 4.13 12.35 21.53
N VAL A 277 4.36 12.08 20.24
CA VAL A 277 3.64 11.06 19.45
C VAL A 277 3.90 9.66 19.99
N ARG A 278 5.13 9.36 20.42
CA ARG A 278 5.46 8.05 21.00
C ARG A 278 4.76 7.82 22.33
N GLU A 279 4.72 8.84 23.20
CA GLU A 279 4.04 8.74 24.49
C GLU A 279 2.51 8.71 24.34
N THR A 280 1.94 9.53 23.45
CA THR A 280 0.50 9.44 23.13
C THR A 280 0.14 8.12 22.45
N GLY A 281 1.00 7.59 21.57
CA GLY A 281 0.82 6.27 20.97
C GLY A 281 0.89 5.13 21.98
N ALA A 282 1.75 5.22 22.99
CA ALA A 282 1.84 4.25 24.07
C ALA A 282 0.61 4.30 25.00
N ALA A 283 0.09 5.50 25.30
CA ALA A 283 -1.13 5.69 26.05
C ALA A 283 -2.35 5.13 25.29
N LEU A 284 -2.50 5.47 24.01
CA LEU A 284 -3.54 4.93 23.13
C LEU A 284 -3.45 3.41 22.99
N GLY A 285 -2.24 2.86 22.91
CA GLY A 285 -2.01 1.41 22.85
C GLY A 285 -2.49 0.67 24.11
N HIS A 286 -2.38 1.28 25.29
CA HIS A 286 -2.93 0.72 26.52
C HIS A 286 -4.46 0.82 26.56
N CYS A 287 -5.03 1.96 26.14
CA CYS A 287 -6.47 2.11 26.00
C CYS A 287 -7.07 1.12 24.98
N TRP A 288 -6.38 0.87 23.86
CA TRP A 288 -6.82 -0.08 22.85
C TRP A 288 -6.76 -1.53 23.32
N ARG A 289 -5.75 -1.90 24.12
CA ARG A 289 -5.68 -3.21 24.78
C ARG A 289 -6.83 -3.39 25.77
N ALA A 290 -7.16 -2.35 26.55
CA ALA A 290 -8.32 -2.38 27.44
C ALA A 290 -9.63 -2.53 26.65
N ALA A 291 -9.80 -1.78 25.56
CA ALA A 291 -10.95 -1.89 24.67
C ALA A 291 -11.09 -3.30 24.08
N GLY A 292 -9.98 -3.93 23.65
CA GLY A 292 -10.00 -5.30 23.13
C GLY A 292 -10.42 -6.37 24.15
N ILE A 293 -10.05 -6.19 25.43
CA ILE A 293 -10.50 -7.08 26.52
C ILE A 293 -12.00 -6.90 26.75
N VAL A 294 -12.48 -5.65 26.76
CA VAL A 294 -13.90 -5.32 26.91
C VAL A 294 -14.72 -5.85 25.73
N SER A 295 -14.28 -5.65 24.48
CA SER A 295 -14.95 -6.18 23.29
C SER A 295 -14.99 -7.71 23.27
N ARG A 296 -13.97 -8.41 23.76
CA ARG A 296 -14.01 -9.88 23.89
C ARG A 296 -14.93 -10.35 25.02
N ALA A 297 -15.07 -9.57 26.10
CA ALA A 297 -16.03 -9.86 27.15
C ALA A 297 -17.47 -9.67 26.63
N VAL A 298 -17.74 -8.54 25.97
CA VAL A 298 -19.03 -8.25 25.34
C VAL A 298 -19.36 -9.25 24.24
N GLY A 299 -18.40 -9.60 23.38
CA GLY A 299 -18.59 -10.61 22.34
C GLY A 299 -18.88 -12.01 22.89
N ARG A 300 -18.21 -12.41 23.99
CA ARG A 300 -18.52 -13.68 24.67
C ARG A 300 -19.90 -13.67 25.32
N PHE A 301 -20.28 -12.55 25.93
CA PHE A 301 -21.61 -12.36 26.50
C PHE A 301 -22.68 -12.43 25.41
N LEU A 302 -22.51 -11.68 24.31
CA LEU A 302 -23.46 -11.67 23.19
C LEU A 302 -23.55 -13.04 22.51
N ALA A 303 -22.42 -13.74 22.34
CA ALA A 303 -22.42 -15.12 21.81
C ALA A 303 -23.07 -16.12 22.78
N ALA A 304 -22.95 -15.91 24.10
CA ALA A 304 -23.65 -16.73 25.09
C ALA A 304 -25.16 -16.46 25.05
N VAL A 305 -25.57 -15.20 25.02
CA VAL A 305 -26.97 -14.78 24.89
C VAL A 305 -27.57 -15.32 23.60
N LEU A 306 -26.89 -15.17 22.46
CA LEU A 306 -27.35 -15.69 21.18
C LEU A 306 -27.49 -17.22 21.19
N ARG A 307 -26.54 -17.93 21.82
CA ARG A 307 -26.64 -19.39 21.97
C ARG A 307 -27.83 -19.80 22.83
N TRP A 308 -28.05 -19.11 23.94
CA TRP A 308 -29.17 -19.40 24.83
C TRP A 308 -30.52 -19.03 24.22
N LEU A 309 -30.61 -17.90 23.52
CA LEU A 309 -31.86 -17.35 23.01
C LEU A 309 -32.28 -17.97 21.68
N VAL A 310 -31.32 -18.33 20.82
CA VAL A 310 -31.62 -18.81 19.46
C VAL A 310 -31.19 -20.25 19.29
N VAL A 311 -29.93 -20.58 19.60
CA VAL A 311 -29.37 -21.88 19.22
C VAL A 311 -29.93 -23.02 20.03
N GLU A 312 -30.00 -22.89 21.36
CA GLU A 312 -30.50 -23.94 22.24
C GLU A 312 -32.00 -24.24 22.04
N PRO A 313 -32.90 -23.23 21.92
CA PRO A 313 -34.29 -23.52 21.61
C PRO A 313 -34.42 -24.14 20.22
N LEU A 314 -33.73 -23.63 19.19
CA LEU A 314 -33.79 -24.21 17.84
C LEU A 314 -33.26 -25.65 17.81
N ARG A 315 -32.22 -25.94 18.58
CA ARG A 315 -31.65 -27.29 18.74
C ARG A 315 -32.61 -28.23 19.46
N ARG A 316 -33.36 -27.75 20.46
CA ARG A 316 -34.46 -28.50 21.06
C ARG A 316 -35.58 -28.71 20.06
N THR A 317 -36.04 -27.70 19.33
CA THR A 317 -37.11 -27.87 18.33
C THR A 317 -36.71 -28.86 17.25
N TYR A 318 -35.46 -28.80 16.77
CA TYR A 318 -34.93 -29.77 15.81
C TYR A 318 -34.91 -31.20 16.38
N ARG A 319 -34.47 -31.36 17.63
CA ARG A 319 -34.42 -32.68 18.28
C ARG A 319 -35.80 -33.23 18.63
N THR A 320 -36.69 -32.39 19.14
CA THR A 320 -38.00 -32.78 19.63
C THR A 320 -39.04 -32.89 18.51
N VAL A 321 -38.88 -32.15 17.41
CA VAL A 321 -39.88 -32.10 16.34
C VAL A 321 -39.36 -32.76 15.06
N LEU A 322 -38.20 -32.34 14.54
CA LEU A 322 -37.68 -32.88 13.28
C LEU A 322 -37.16 -34.32 13.39
N THR A 323 -36.59 -34.69 14.55
CA THR A 323 -36.03 -36.04 14.71
C THR A 323 -37.13 -37.13 14.77
N PRO A 324 -38.23 -36.97 15.52
CA PRO A 324 -39.33 -37.95 15.47
C PRO A 324 -40.11 -37.88 14.15
N LEU A 325 -40.29 -36.71 13.53
CA LEU A 325 -40.89 -36.61 12.19
C LEU A 325 -40.05 -37.34 11.13
N GLY A 326 -38.71 -37.22 11.21
CA GLY A 326 -37.79 -37.94 10.33
C GLY A 326 -37.88 -39.45 10.49
N HIS A 327 -38.02 -39.95 11.72
CA HIS A 327 -38.23 -41.38 11.99
C HIS A 327 -39.61 -41.84 11.54
N GLY A 328 -40.67 -41.08 11.81
CA GLY A 328 -42.04 -41.38 11.40
C GLY A 328 -42.20 -41.48 9.88
N ILE A 329 -41.62 -40.54 9.12
CA ILE A 329 -41.64 -40.58 7.64
C ILE A 329 -40.80 -41.75 7.11
N ARG A 330 -39.63 -42.00 7.73
CA ARG A 330 -38.73 -43.07 7.30
C ARG A 330 -39.31 -44.46 7.54
N ASP A 331 -39.95 -44.67 8.68
CA ASP A 331 -40.49 -45.98 9.07
C ASP A 331 -41.92 -46.18 8.54
N GLY A 332 -42.77 -45.14 8.53
CA GLY A 332 -44.15 -45.24 8.08
C GLY A 332 -44.32 -45.28 6.55
N VAL A 333 -43.51 -44.52 5.80
CA VAL A 333 -43.69 -44.40 4.34
C VAL A 333 -42.55 -45.09 3.59
N TRP A 334 -41.32 -44.95 4.08
CA TRP A 334 -40.14 -45.31 3.27
C TRP A 334 -39.64 -46.74 3.44
N ARG A 335 -40.07 -47.46 4.48
CA ARG A 335 -39.89 -48.91 4.60
C ARG A 335 -40.86 -49.72 3.73
N PRO A 336 -42.19 -49.49 3.75
CA PRO A 336 -43.12 -50.27 2.94
C PRO A 336 -42.86 -50.07 1.44
N VAL A 337 -42.55 -48.84 1.00
CA VAL A 337 -42.18 -48.57 -0.40
C VAL A 337 -40.91 -49.33 -0.80
N ARG A 338 -39.89 -49.39 0.07
CA ARG A 338 -38.68 -50.18 -0.22
C ARG A 338 -38.94 -51.67 -0.25
N GLN A 339 -39.82 -52.17 0.61
CA GLN A 339 -40.21 -53.58 0.60
C GLN A 339 -40.98 -53.93 -0.69
N ALA A 340 -41.92 -53.09 -1.11
CA ALA A 340 -42.64 -53.25 -2.38
C ALA A 340 -41.72 -53.16 -3.61
N LEU A 341 -40.72 -52.27 -3.59
CA LEU A 341 -39.71 -52.18 -4.65
C LEU A 341 -38.79 -53.40 -4.68
N ARG A 342 -38.46 -53.98 -3.52
CA ARG A 342 -37.66 -55.21 -3.47
C ARG A 342 -38.44 -56.40 -3.99
N SER A 343 -39.71 -56.57 -3.61
CA SER A 343 -40.54 -57.67 -4.11
C SER A 343 -40.75 -57.57 -5.63
N ALA A 344 -41.02 -56.37 -6.15
CA ALA A 344 -41.11 -56.12 -7.59
C ALA A 344 -39.78 -56.40 -8.32
N ARG A 345 -38.65 -56.03 -7.72
CA ARG A 345 -37.33 -56.25 -8.32
C ARG A 345 -36.92 -57.72 -8.29
N GLU A 346 -37.30 -58.46 -7.26
CA GLU A 346 -37.08 -59.90 -7.18
C GLU A 346 -37.94 -60.66 -8.18
N THR A 347 -39.22 -60.29 -8.36
CA THR A 347 -40.06 -60.85 -9.43
C THR A 347 -39.46 -60.57 -10.81
N VAL A 348 -39.06 -59.33 -11.10
CA VAL A 348 -38.42 -59.01 -12.38
C VAL A 348 -37.12 -59.79 -12.60
N ARG A 349 -36.30 -59.98 -11.56
CA ARG A 349 -35.06 -60.78 -11.67
C ARG A 349 -35.36 -62.25 -11.90
N GLN A 350 -36.37 -62.79 -11.22
CA GLN A 350 -36.80 -64.17 -11.38
C GLN A 350 -37.38 -64.43 -12.77
N THR A 351 -38.32 -63.58 -13.23
CA THR A 351 -38.90 -63.67 -14.57
C THR A 351 -37.83 -63.50 -15.65
N ARG A 352 -36.88 -62.57 -15.47
CA ARG A 352 -35.75 -62.43 -16.41
C ARG A 352 -34.85 -63.67 -16.41
N GLY A 353 -34.64 -64.29 -15.25
CA GLY A 353 -33.89 -65.53 -15.12
C GLY A 353 -34.58 -66.70 -15.81
N GLU A 354 -35.89 -66.83 -15.64
CA GLU A 354 -36.72 -67.86 -16.27
C GLU A 354 -36.79 -67.68 -17.79
N ILE A 355 -37.03 -66.45 -18.28
CA ILE A 355 -36.98 -66.12 -19.71
C ILE A 355 -35.61 -66.46 -20.28
N ARG A 356 -34.52 -66.09 -19.58
CA ARG A 356 -33.16 -66.42 -20.03
C ARG A 356 -32.93 -67.94 -20.06
N ARG A 357 -33.41 -68.69 -19.07
CA ARG A 357 -33.28 -70.16 -19.07
C ARG A 357 -34.11 -70.81 -20.18
N ALA A 358 -35.31 -70.31 -20.45
CA ALA A 358 -36.18 -70.81 -21.52
C ALA A 358 -35.61 -70.52 -22.92
N LEU A 359 -34.98 -69.35 -23.12
CA LEU A 359 -34.39 -68.95 -24.41
C LEU A 359 -32.97 -69.47 -24.66
N PHE A 360 -32.16 -69.63 -23.61
CA PHE A 360 -30.72 -69.95 -23.76
C PHE A 360 -30.29 -71.28 -23.14
N GLY A 361 -31.23 -72.07 -22.61
CA GLY A 361 -30.92 -73.31 -21.88
C GLY A 361 -30.36 -73.06 -20.48
N ALA A 362 -30.33 -74.11 -19.65
CA ALA A 362 -29.82 -74.01 -18.27
C ALA A 362 -28.28 -73.86 -18.27
N PRO A 363 -27.71 -72.87 -17.59
CA PRO A 363 -26.26 -72.74 -17.47
C PRO A 363 -25.68 -73.84 -16.57
N GLU A 364 -24.58 -74.48 -17.02
CA GLU A 364 -23.77 -75.45 -16.26
C GLU A 364 -23.40 -74.94 -14.86
N GLU A 365 -23.57 -75.79 -13.84
CA GLU A 365 -23.21 -75.50 -12.45
C GLU A 365 -21.70 -75.23 -12.30
N PRO A 366 -21.28 -74.05 -11.83
CA PRO A 366 -19.87 -73.81 -11.51
C PRO A 366 -19.46 -74.59 -10.26
N ARG A 367 -18.58 -75.56 -10.48
CA ARG A 367 -17.84 -76.35 -9.49
C ARG A 367 -17.32 -75.46 -8.35
N ARG A 368 -17.73 -75.74 -7.12
CA ARG A 368 -17.37 -75.00 -5.89
C ARG A 368 -15.84 -75.00 -5.70
N VAL A 369 -15.20 -73.85 -5.90
CA VAL A 369 -13.81 -73.62 -5.47
C VAL A 369 -13.85 -73.10 -4.01
N PRO A 370 -13.16 -73.72 -3.04
CA PRO A 370 -13.17 -73.25 -1.66
C PRO A 370 -12.60 -71.83 -1.54
N ALA A 371 -13.38 -70.92 -0.96
CA ALA A 371 -12.99 -69.53 -0.75
C ALA A 371 -11.73 -69.44 0.14
N ALA A 372 -10.70 -68.79 -0.40
CA ALA A 372 -9.48 -68.44 0.31
C ALA A 372 -9.77 -67.53 1.51
N ARG A 373 -9.11 -67.81 2.63
CA ARG A 373 -9.27 -67.14 3.93
C ARG A 373 -9.02 -65.62 3.86
N PRO A 374 -9.74 -64.80 4.65
CA PRO A 374 -9.56 -63.35 4.68
C PRO A 374 -8.23 -62.94 5.33
N ARG A 375 -7.55 -62.00 4.67
CA ARG A 375 -6.23 -61.44 4.99
C ARG A 375 -6.33 -60.47 6.17
N ARG A 376 -5.55 -60.70 7.24
CA ARG A 376 -5.42 -59.86 8.45
C ARG A 376 -4.86 -58.48 8.14
N GLU A 377 -5.42 -57.44 8.76
CA GLU A 377 -4.92 -56.05 8.76
C GLU A 377 -3.67 -55.86 9.67
N PRO A 378 -2.79 -54.89 9.39
CA PRO A 378 -1.55 -54.67 10.14
C PRO A 378 -1.74 -53.94 11.48
N ARG A 379 -1.00 -54.40 12.50
CA ARG A 379 -0.91 -53.88 13.88
C ARG A 379 -0.26 -52.48 13.93
N ALA A 380 -0.83 -51.56 14.70
CA ALA A 380 -0.28 -50.22 14.96
C ALA A 380 1.07 -50.27 15.74
N PRO A 381 1.96 -49.26 15.61
CA PRO A 381 3.31 -49.28 16.16
C PRO A 381 3.33 -49.06 17.69
N GLY A 382 4.13 -49.88 18.38
CA GLY A 382 4.33 -49.82 19.83
C GLY A 382 5.13 -48.61 20.31
N THR A 383 4.77 -48.12 21.50
CA THR A 383 5.48 -47.09 22.26
C THR A 383 6.79 -47.65 22.81
N ARG A 384 7.91 -47.07 22.38
CA ARG A 384 9.28 -47.46 22.71
C ARG A 384 9.68 -46.97 24.11
N THR A 385 10.35 -47.85 24.84
CA THR A 385 10.91 -47.69 26.19
C THR A 385 12.34 -47.14 26.16
N LEU A 386 12.70 -46.33 27.16
CA LEU A 386 14.05 -45.95 27.60
C LEU A 386 13.92 -45.70 29.12
N GLY A 387 14.74 -46.20 30.04
CA GLY A 387 15.86 -47.13 30.04
C GLY A 387 16.18 -47.42 31.52
N SER A 388 16.63 -48.63 31.83
CA SER A 388 17.18 -49.00 33.14
C SER A 388 18.54 -49.64 32.90
N SER A 389 19.58 -48.92 33.32
CA SER A 389 20.99 -49.28 33.29
C SER A 389 21.29 -50.31 34.38
N THR A 390 21.76 -51.49 33.99
CA THR A 390 22.50 -52.39 34.88
C THR A 390 23.85 -52.67 34.23
N THR A 391 24.87 -51.97 34.73
CA THR A 391 26.27 -52.19 34.44
C THR A 391 26.72 -53.41 35.25
N ALA A 392 27.04 -54.51 34.56
CA ALA A 392 27.81 -55.61 35.13
C ALA A 392 28.94 -55.91 34.15
N LEU A 393 30.17 -55.53 34.51
CA LEU A 393 31.39 -56.13 33.97
C LEU A 393 32.57 -55.78 34.88
N THR A 394 33.20 -56.86 35.37
CA THR A 394 34.65 -57.08 35.61
C THR A 394 35.20 -56.60 36.95
N LYS A 395 36.13 -57.29 37.61
CA LYS A 395 37.06 -58.35 37.20
C LYS A 395 37.66 -58.99 38.46
N ASP A 396 38.08 -60.25 38.32
CA ASP A 396 39.03 -61.05 39.13
C ASP A 396 38.71 -61.35 40.62
#